data_AF-V4NEG0-F1
#
_entry.id   AF-V4NEG0-F1
#
_cell.length_a   1.000
_cell.length_b   1.000
_cell.length_c   1.000
_cell.angle_alpha   90.00
_cell.angle_beta   90.00
_cell.angle_gamma   90.00
#
_symmetry.space_group_name_H-M   'P 1'
#
loop_
_entity.id
_entity.type
_entity.pdbx_description
1 polymer ?
#
loop_
_entity_poly.entity_id
_entity_poly.type
_entity_poly.pdbx_seq_one_letter_code
_entity_poly.pdbx_strand_id
1 'polypeptide(L)'
;MRVARRFRSLGGMNTTQATTIISDPRRQAALLYWQGFSVRQIAETLNLKGPTVQSWKLRDKWDDIAPISRVEQSMEARLIQLIMKDVKEGKDFKEIDLLGRQIERLARVNRYSATGN
;
A
#
# COMPACT_ATOMS: atom_id res chain seq x y z
N MET A 1 38.97 -43.39 15.02
CA MET A 1 37.90 -42.63 15.71
C MET A 1 38.18 -41.14 15.57
N ARG A 2 37.40 -40.40 14.76
CA ARG A 2 37.35 -38.93 14.79
C ARG A 2 35.88 -38.51 14.77
N VAL A 3 35.44 -37.94 15.87
CA VAL A 3 34.06 -37.50 16.11
C VAL A 3 33.83 -36.18 15.37
N ALA A 4 33.02 -36.22 14.31
CA ALA A 4 32.57 -35.04 13.60
C ALA A 4 31.56 -34.28 14.46
N ARG A 5 31.95 -33.10 14.99
CA ARG A 5 31.02 -32.18 15.66
C ARG A 5 30.05 -31.62 14.62
N ARG A 6 28.82 -32.13 14.62
CA ARG A 6 27.68 -31.49 13.94
C ARG A 6 27.38 -30.17 14.66
N PHE A 7 27.82 -29.05 14.10
CA PHE A 7 27.26 -27.74 14.41
C PHE A 7 25.83 -27.71 13.87
N ARG A 8 24.84 -27.80 14.77
CA ARG A 8 23.43 -27.66 14.40
C ARG A 8 23.13 -26.17 14.28
N SER A 9 22.84 -25.74 13.05
CA SER A 9 22.42 -24.40 12.68
C SER A 9 21.26 -23.92 13.57
N LEU A 10 21.43 -22.72 14.14
CA LEU A 10 20.43 -21.98 14.89
C LEU A 10 19.20 -21.73 14.01
N GLY A 11 18.02 -21.98 14.57
CA GLY A 11 16.74 -21.83 13.91
C GLY A 11 16.61 -20.46 13.25
N GLY A 12 16.24 -20.47 11.97
CA GLY A 12 15.91 -19.27 11.22
C GLY A 12 14.82 -18.48 11.95
N MET A 13 15.13 -17.23 12.24
CA MET A 13 14.13 -16.23 12.58
C MET A 13 13.18 -16.10 11.38
N ASN A 14 12.01 -16.74 11.46
CA ASN A 14 10.92 -16.43 10.56
C ASN A 14 10.47 -15.00 10.87
N THR A 15 11.04 -14.05 10.15
CA THR A 15 10.52 -12.68 10.04
C THR A 15 9.16 -12.82 9.38
N THR A 16 8.11 -12.93 10.19
CA THR A 16 6.73 -12.79 9.72
C THR A 16 6.66 -11.46 8.98
N GLN A 17 6.57 -11.54 7.66
CA GLN A 17 6.46 -10.39 6.77
C GLN A 17 5.17 -9.65 7.11
N ALA A 18 5.26 -8.66 7.98
CA ALA A 18 4.17 -7.76 8.30
C ALA A 18 4.01 -6.74 7.15
N THR A 19 3.72 -7.20 5.93
CA THR A 19 3.40 -6.34 4.79
C THR A 19 2.63 -7.12 3.72
N THR A 20 1.37 -7.48 3.98
CA THR A 20 0.48 -7.92 2.88
C THR A 20 -0.98 -7.65 3.22
N ILE A 21 -1.36 -6.38 3.40
CA ILE A 21 -2.78 -5.99 3.50
C ILE A 21 -3.35 -5.54 2.14
N ILE A 22 -2.52 -5.61 1.09
CA ILE A 22 -2.96 -5.51 -0.31
C ILE A 22 -2.50 -6.79 -0.99
N SER A 23 -3.32 -7.83 -0.95
CA SER A 23 -3.08 -9.07 -1.71
C SER A 23 -3.10 -8.86 -3.21
N ASP A 24 -3.57 -7.69 -3.68
CA ASP A 24 -3.58 -7.29 -5.08
C ASP A 24 -2.22 -6.68 -5.50
N PRO A 25 -1.35 -7.45 -6.21
CA PRO A 25 -0.04 -6.97 -6.63
C PRO A 25 -0.12 -5.75 -7.55
N ARG A 26 -1.24 -5.53 -8.25
CA ARG A 26 -1.43 -4.38 -9.14
C ARG A 26 -1.57 -3.08 -8.36
N ARG A 27 -2.35 -3.09 -7.28
CA ARG A 27 -2.50 -1.94 -6.38
C ARG A 27 -1.19 -1.63 -5.65
N GLN A 28 -0.48 -2.67 -5.20
CA GLN A 28 0.82 -2.48 -4.57
C GLN A 28 1.86 -1.87 -5.53
N ALA A 29 1.84 -2.30 -6.80
CA ALA A 29 2.68 -1.71 -7.84
C ALA A 29 2.37 -0.23 -8.08
N ALA A 30 1.09 0.16 -8.12
CA ALA A 30 0.70 1.56 -8.28
C ALA A 30 1.18 2.46 -7.12
N LEU A 31 1.06 1.97 -5.88
CA LEU A 31 1.55 2.68 -4.70
C LEU A 31 3.06 2.89 -4.73
N LEU A 32 3.83 1.85 -5.08
CA LEU A 32 5.29 1.97 -5.23
C LEU A 32 5.65 2.96 -6.35
N TYR A 33 4.90 2.96 -7.45
CA TYR A 33 5.13 3.91 -8.54
C TYR A 33 4.97 5.36 -8.07
N TRP A 34 3.89 5.66 -7.34
CA TRP A 34 3.66 7.01 -6.83
C TRP A 34 4.59 7.43 -5.70
N GLN A 35 5.30 6.48 -5.08
CA GLN A 35 6.41 6.74 -4.16
C GLN A 35 7.74 7.06 -4.89
N GLY A 36 7.77 6.96 -6.23
CA GLY A 36 8.92 7.31 -7.06
C GLY A 36 9.76 6.12 -7.52
N PHE A 37 9.32 4.88 -7.26
CA PHE A 37 10.02 3.70 -7.77
C PHE A 37 9.83 3.56 -9.28
N SER A 38 10.90 3.20 -9.98
CA SER A 38 10.82 2.87 -11.41
C SER A 38 10.06 1.55 -11.64
N VAL A 39 9.46 1.40 -12.83
CA VAL A 39 8.78 0.15 -13.24
C VAL A 39 9.68 -1.07 -13.08
N ARG A 40 10.99 -0.92 -13.33
CA ARG A 40 11.98 -1.98 -13.12
C ARG A 40 12.09 -2.38 -11.65
N GLN A 41 12.30 -1.40 -10.76
CA GLN A 41 12.43 -1.65 -9.32
C GLN A 41 11.15 -2.27 -8.75
N ILE A 42 9.98 -1.84 -9.22
CA ILE A 42 8.68 -2.41 -8.82
C ILE A 42 8.59 -3.87 -9.24
N ALA A 43 8.94 -4.18 -10.49
CA ALA A 43 8.94 -5.56 -10.99
C ALA A 43 9.86 -6.46 -10.17
N GLU A 44 11.06 -5.98 -9.81
CA GLU A 44 12.00 -6.68 -8.94
C GLU A 44 11.44 -6.86 -7.51
N THR A 45 10.86 -5.79 -6.93
CA THR A 45 10.31 -5.80 -5.55
C THR A 45 9.14 -6.76 -5.39
N LEU A 46 8.26 -6.82 -6.39
CA LEU A 46 7.06 -7.67 -6.35
C LEU A 46 7.26 -9.04 -7.02
N ASN A 47 8.47 -9.35 -7.48
CA ASN A 47 8.79 -10.56 -8.23
C ASN A 47 7.87 -10.78 -9.45
N LEU A 48 7.65 -9.71 -10.22
CA LEU A 48 6.81 -9.69 -11.42
C LEU A 48 7.67 -9.45 -12.68
N LYS A 49 7.09 -9.71 -13.86
CA LYS A 49 7.71 -9.34 -15.13
C LYS A 49 7.53 -7.84 -15.39
N GLY A 50 8.58 -7.16 -15.84
CA GLY A 50 8.54 -5.73 -16.20
C GLY A 50 7.38 -5.33 -17.13
N PRO A 51 7.12 -6.07 -18.23
CA PRO A 51 5.97 -5.80 -19.12
C PRO A 51 4.61 -5.85 -18.43
N THR A 52 4.45 -6.67 -17.37
CA THR A 52 3.20 -6.74 -16.61
C THR A 52 2.94 -5.42 -15.88
N VAL A 53 3.95 -4.90 -15.17
CA VAL A 53 3.85 -3.61 -14.45
C VAL A 53 3.67 -2.46 -15.44
N GLN A 54 4.40 -2.48 -16.56
CA GLN A 54 4.26 -1.48 -17.62
C GLN A 54 2.84 -1.47 -18.21
N SER A 55 2.25 -2.65 -18.44
CA SER A 55 0.88 -2.76 -18.96
C SER A 55 -0.14 -2.17 -17.99
N TRP A 56 0.00 -2.42 -16.69
CA TRP A 56 -0.88 -1.84 -15.67
C TRP A 56 -0.75 -0.32 -15.60
N LYS A 57 0.49 0.19 -15.59
CA LYS A 57 0.78 1.62 -15.59
C LYS A 57 0.06 2.34 -16.74
N LEU A 58 0.15 1.79 -17.95
CA LEU A 58 -0.48 2.37 -19.14
C LEU A 58 -2.01 2.26 -19.10
N ARG A 59 -2.55 1.09 -18.72
CA ARG A 59 -4.00 0.84 -18.71
C ARG A 59 -4.73 1.70 -17.68
N ASP A 60 -4.15 1.84 -16.50
CA ASP A 60 -4.73 2.62 -15.40
C ASP A 60 -4.25 4.07 -15.39
N LYS A 61 -3.43 4.46 -16.38
CA LYS A 61 -2.93 5.82 -16.57
C LYS A 61 -2.34 6.41 -15.29
N TRP A 62 -1.41 5.69 -14.66
CA TRP A 62 -0.87 6.09 -13.35
C TRP A 62 -0.25 7.48 -13.33
N ASP A 63 0.26 7.94 -14.48
CA ASP A 63 0.83 9.28 -14.66
C ASP A 63 -0.23 10.38 -14.59
N ASP A 64 -1.44 10.11 -15.07
CA ASP A 64 -2.53 11.08 -15.20
C ASP A 64 -3.33 11.23 -13.90
N ILE A 65 -3.15 10.32 -12.94
CA ILE A 65 -3.87 10.36 -11.67
C ILE A 65 -3.32 11.51 -10.82
N ALA A 66 -4.18 12.49 -10.50
CA ALA A 66 -3.82 13.63 -9.67
C ALA A 66 -3.31 13.22 -8.28
N PRO A 67 -2.30 13.89 -7.70
CA PRO A 67 -1.77 13.55 -6.38
C PRO A 67 -2.84 13.47 -5.28
N ILE A 68 -3.83 14.37 -5.31
CA ILE A 68 -4.92 14.39 -4.33
C ILE A 68 -5.76 13.11 -4.40
N SER A 69 -6.06 12.63 -5.61
CA SER A 69 -6.81 11.39 -5.84
C SER A 69 -6.05 10.14 -5.37
N ARG A 70 -4.71 10.18 -5.37
CA ARG A 70 -3.88 9.08 -4.81
C ARG A 70 -4.01 9.03 -3.29
N VAL A 71 -4.05 10.20 -2.64
CA VAL A 71 -4.26 10.33 -1.19
C VAL A 71 -5.66 9.87 -0.80
N GLU A 72 -6.68 10.27 -1.55
CA GLU A 72 -8.08 9.84 -1.33
C GLU A 72 -8.20 8.32 -1.37
N GLN A 73 -7.71 7.67 -2.43
CA GLN A 73 -7.74 6.22 -2.58
C GLN A 73 -7.00 5.50 -1.45
N SER A 74 -5.86 6.04 -1.00
CA SER A 74 -5.08 5.44 0.09
C SER A 74 -5.81 5.53 1.44
N MET A 75 -6.46 6.66 1.72
CA MET A 75 -7.23 6.84 2.94
C MET A 75 -8.51 5.99 2.94
N GLU A 76 -9.21 5.91 1.81
CA GLU A 76 -10.39 5.05 1.64
C GLU A 76 -10.03 3.58 1.89
N ALA A 77 -8.97 3.08 1.26
CA ALA A 77 -8.52 1.70 1.44
C ALA A 77 -8.19 1.40 2.91
N ARG A 78 -7.53 2.34 3.61
CA ARG A 78 -7.21 2.18 5.04
C ARG A 78 -8.46 2.19 5.92
N LEU A 79 -9.41 3.07 5.62
CA LEU A 79 -10.69 3.13 6.34
C LEU A 79 -11.47 1.83 6.20
N ILE A 80 -11.56 1.28 4.98
CA ILE A 80 -12.21 -0.02 4.73
C ILE A 80 -11.54 -1.13 5.54
N GLN A 81 -10.20 -1.19 5.58
CA GLN A 81 -9.47 -2.18 6.38
C GLN A 81 -9.82 -2.09 7.87
N LEU A 82 -9.88 -0.88 8.43
CA LEU A 82 -10.21 -0.67 9.83
C LEU A 82 -11.66 -1.03 10.14
N ILE A 83 -12.59 -0.70 9.24
CA ILE A 83 -14.01 -1.07 9.37
C ILE A 83 -14.18 -2.59 9.35
N MET A 84 -13.48 -3.26 8.44
CA MET A 84 -13.56 -4.71 8.27
C MET A 84 -12.84 -5.52 9.37
N LYS A 85 -12.07 -4.88 10.25
CA LYS A 85 -11.40 -5.57 11.36
C LYS A 85 -12.43 -6.18 12.33
N ASP A 86 -12.35 -7.49 12.55
CA ASP A 86 -13.29 -8.24 13.41
C ASP A 86 -13.32 -7.73 14.85
N VAL A 87 -12.14 -7.57 15.46
CA VAL A 87 -11.97 -7.04 16.82
C VAL A 87 -11.24 -5.71 16.76
N LYS A 88 -11.92 -4.64 17.18
CA LYS A 88 -11.37 -3.27 17.19
C LYS A 88 -10.86 -2.91 18.59
N GLU A 89 -9.74 -2.22 18.62
CA GLU A 89 -9.16 -1.60 19.81
C GLU A 89 -9.44 -0.09 19.80
N GLY A 90 -9.26 0.58 20.95
CA GLY A 90 -9.44 2.03 21.05
C GLY A 90 -8.63 2.84 20.03
N LYS A 91 -7.42 2.36 19.66
CA LYS A 91 -6.59 2.99 18.62
C LYS A 91 -7.22 2.94 17.23
N ASP A 92 -7.95 1.86 16.90
CA ASP A 92 -8.58 1.70 15.59
C ASP A 92 -9.74 2.68 15.45
N PHE A 93 -10.56 2.82 16.50
CA PHE A 93 -11.65 3.82 16.51
C PHE A 93 -11.12 5.25 16.37
N LYS A 94 -9.99 5.56 17.02
CA LYS A 94 -9.33 6.85 16.86
C LYS A 94 -8.83 7.07 15.43
N GLU A 95 -8.23 6.05 14.81
CA GLU A 95 -7.76 6.14 13.41
C GLU A 95 -8.94 6.33 12.45
N ILE A 96 -10.06 5.63 12.65
CA ILE A 96 -11.31 5.80 11.89
C ILE A 96 -11.83 7.24 11.99
N ASP A 97 -11.92 7.82 13.20
CA ASP A 97 -12.35 9.21 13.40
C ASP A 97 -11.43 10.20 12.65
N LEU A 98 -10.11 10.03 12.80
CA LEU A 98 -9.14 10.89 12.15
C LEU A 98 -9.23 10.80 10.62
N LEU A 99 -9.34 9.59 10.06
CA LEU A 99 -9.51 9.38 8.63
C LEU A 99 -10.82 10.01 8.12
N GLY A 100 -11.91 9.87 8.86
CA GLY A 100 -13.20 10.50 8.52
C GLY A 100 -13.09 12.03 8.39
N ARG A 101 -12.44 12.70 9.36
CA ARG A 101 -12.20 14.15 9.31
C ARG A 101 -11.33 14.57 8.11
N GLN A 102 -10.34 13.76 7.76
CA GLN A 102 -9.48 14.03 6.62
C GLN A 102 -10.25 13.91 5.30
N ILE A 103 -11.13 12.92 5.18
CA ILE A 103 -12.01 12.76 4.00
C ILE A 103 -12.95 13.96 3.86
N GLU A 104 -13.56 14.43 4.95
CA GLU A 104 -14.39 15.65 4.91
C GLU A 104 -13.60 16.87 4.44
N ARG A 105 -12.36 17.03 4.92
CA ARG A 105 -11.48 18.13 4.52
C ARG A 105 -11.15 18.06 3.03
N LEU A 106 -10.85 16.87 2.50
CA LEU A 106 -10.62 16.68 1.07
C LEU A 106 -11.86 17.02 0.25
N ALA A 107 -13.04 16.58 0.68
CA ALA A 107 -14.30 16.92 0.01
C ALA A 107 -14.58 18.44 -0.02
N ARG A 108 -14.12 19.19 1.00
CA ARG A 108 -14.18 20.67 0.99
C ARG A 108 -13.18 21.26 0.00
N VAL A 109 -11.93 20.79 -0.01
CA VAL A 109 -10.89 21.25 -0.96
C VAL A 109 -11.34 21.02 -2.40
N ASN A 110 -11.89 19.85 -2.71
CA ASN A 110 -12.39 19.55 -4.05
C ASN A 110 -13.54 20.48 -4.45
N ARG A 111 -14.47 20.78 -3.52
CA ARG A 111 -15.55 21.75 -3.76
C ARG A 111 -15.00 23.14 -4.09
N TYR A 112 -14.04 23.66 -3.31
CA TYR A 112 -13.42 24.94 -3.61
C TYR A 112 -12.67 24.96 -4.95
N SER A 113 -12.00 23.86 -5.31
CA SER A 113 -11.32 23.74 -6.61
C SER A 113 -12.29 23.75 -7.80
N ALA A 114 -13.51 23.22 -7.60
CA ALA A 114 -14.54 23.16 -8.64
C ALA A 114 -15.32 24.47 -8.80
N THR A 115 -15.50 25.24 -7.72
CA THR A 115 -16.23 26.51 -7.76
C THR A 115 -15.41 27.71 -8.23
N GLY A 116 -14.09 27.57 -8.44
CA GLY A 116 -13.24 28.56 -9.09
C GLY A 116 -13.40 29.98 -8.53
N ASN A 117 -12.84 30.24 -7.35
CA ASN A 117 -12.57 31.62 -6.91
C ASN A 117 -11.26 32.13 -7.51
#